data_AF-A0A7J6G4U4-F1
#
_entry.id   AF-A0A7J6G4U4-F1
#
_cell.length_a   1.000
_cell.length_b   1.000
_cell.length_c   1.000
_cell.angle_alpha   90.00
_cell.angle_beta   90.00
_cell.angle_gamma   90.00
#
_symmetry.space_group_name_H-M   'P 1'
#
loop_
_entity.id
_entity.type
_entity.pdbx_description
1 polymer ?
#
loop_
_entity_poly.entity_id
_entity_poly.type
_entity_poly.pdbx_seq_one_letter_code
_entity_poly.pdbx_strand_id
1 'polypeptide(L)'
;MEVITKRDVFGLQSLPIFFFFFCFIVLPLSSRSVEAYKNYTVGDSLGWYDKSEKPTVDYQKWADSNNFSLGDFLILSLGDLGQCRVGLKAEMEV
;
A
#
# COMPACT_ATOMS: atom_id res chain seq x y z
N MET A 1 48.25 -29.42 27.90
CA MET A 1 47.13 -30.27 27.47
C MET A 1 45.88 -29.53 27.91
N GLU A 2 45.30 -28.72 27.01
CA GLU A 2 44.16 -27.87 27.36
C GLU A 2 42.89 -28.71 27.34
N VAL A 3 42.33 -28.96 28.52
CA VAL A 3 41.06 -29.63 28.69
C VAL A 3 39.97 -28.61 28.34
N ILE A 4 39.67 -28.49 27.04
CA ILE A 4 38.53 -27.71 26.57
C ILE A 4 37.28 -28.45 27.03
N THR A 5 36.61 -27.86 28.02
CA THR A 5 35.42 -28.40 28.66
C THR A 5 34.31 -28.54 27.63
N LYS A 6 33.85 -29.78 27.40
CA LYS A 6 32.74 -30.16 26.51
C LYS A 6 31.46 -29.33 26.75
N ARG A 7 31.32 -28.74 27.94
CA ARG A 7 30.23 -27.83 28.36
C ARG A 7 30.21 -26.50 27.60
N ASP A 8 31.35 -25.97 27.19
CA ASP A 8 31.45 -24.70 26.44
C ASP A 8 31.07 -24.88 24.96
N VAL A 9 31.25 -26.09 24.42
CA VAL A 9 30.91 -26.45 23.03
C VAL A 9 29.39 -26.57 22.83
N PHE A 10 28.67 -27.11 23.82
CA PHE A 10 27.21 -27.31 23.73
C PHE A 10 26.41 -25.99 23.73
N GLY A 11 26.88 -24.97 24.45
CA GLY A 11 26.25 -23.64 24.48
C GLY A 11 26.49 -22.82 23.20
N LEU A 12 27.67 -22.98 22.58
CA LEU A 12 28.02 -22.27 21.36
C LEU A 12 27.35 -22.87 20.11
N GLN A 13 27.12 -24.19 20.11
CA GLN A 13 26.42 -24.92 19.04
C GLN A 13 24.91 -24.60 18.93
N SER A 14 24.28 -24.19 20.03
CA SER A 14 22.82 -23.96 20.07
C SER A 14 22.40 -22.54 19.67
N LEU A 15 23.32 -21.57 19.72
CA LEU A 15 23.13 -20.19 19.25
C LEU A 15 22.65 -20.07 17.79
N PRO A 16 23.27 -20.74 16.79
CA PRO A 16 22.81 -20.64 15.40
C PRO A 16 21.42 -21.25 15.18
N ILE A 17 21.04 -22.26 15.95
CA ILE A 17 19.72 -22.91 15.88
C ILE A 17 18.65 -21.95 16.39
N PHE A 18 18.90 -21.30 17.53
CA PHE A 18 17.97 -20.32 18.08
C PHE A 18 17.78 -19.10 17.15
N PHE A 19 18.88 -18.61 16.55
CA PHE A 19 18.83 -17.54 15.57
C PHE A 19 18.04 -17.94 14.32
N PHE A 20 18.20 -19.17 13.85
CA PHE A 20 17.46 -19.70 12.69
C PHE A 20 15.96 -19.77 12.96
N PHE A 21 15.54 -20.27 14.14
CA PHE A 21 14.14 -20.28 14.54
C PHE A 21 13.57 -18.87 14.73
N PHE A 22 14.34 -17.95 15.31
CA PHE A 22 13.94 -16.55 15.46
C PHE A 22 13.75 -15.87 14.11
N CYS A 23 14.67 -16.05 13.17
CA CYS A 23 14.52 -15.55 11.79
C CYS A 23 13.30 -16.16 11.10
N PHE A 24 13.10 -17.48 11.18
CA PHE A 24 11.96 -18.15 10.54
C PHE A 24 10.59 -17.67 11.05
N ILE A 25 10.51 -17.27 12.32
CA ILE A 25 9.25 -16.76 12.91
C ILE A 25 9.10 -15.25 12.71
N VAL A 26 10.17 -14.46 12.80
CA VAL A 26 10.11 -12.98 12.72
C VAL A 26 10.05 -12.46 11.27
N LEU A 27 10.73 -13.12 10.34
CA LEU A 27 10.73 -12.73 8.92
C LEU A 27 9.31 -12.69 8.28
N PRO A 28 8.43 -13.69 8.47
CA PRO A 28 7.10 -13.66 7.84
C PRO A 28 6.15 -12.62 8.44
N LEU A 29 6.37 -12.15 9.67
CA LEU A 29 5.56 -11.05 10.24
C LEU A 29 5.92 -9.68 9.68
N SER A 30 7.12 -9.54 9.09
CA SER A 30 7.63 -8.28 8.55
C SER A 30 7.01 -7.92 7.19
N SER A 31 6.35 -8.87 6.54
CA SER A 31 5.85 -8.76 5.16
C SER A 31 4.48 -8.07 5.04
N ARG A 32 4.05 -7.29 6.04
CA ARG A 32 2.86 -6.44 5.88
C ARG A 32 3.23 -5.26 4.97
N SER A 33 3.13 -5.45 3.66
CA SER A 33 3.18 -4.34 2.72
C SER A 33 1.92 -3.50 2.90
N VAL A 34 2.08 -2.29 3.40
CA VAL A 34 1.05 -1.25 3.26
C VAL A 34 1.11 -0.76 1.81
N GLU A 35 0.04 -1.00 1.06
CA GLU A 35 -0.15 -0.39 -0.25
C GLU A 35 -0.07 1.13 -0.06
N ALA A 36 0.89 1.79 -0.71
CA ALA A 36 0.99 3.24 -0.65
C ALA A 36 -0.25 3.85 -1.31
N TYR A 37 -0.74 4.97 -0.75
CA TYR A 37 -1.88 5.67 -1.32
C TYR A 37 -1.57 6.12 -2.75
N LYS A 38 -2.55 6.02 -3.63
CA LYS A 38 -2.49 6.44 -5.03
C LYS A 38 -3.38 7.67 -5.24
N ASN A 39 -2.91 8.55 -6.12
CA ASN A 39 -3.66 9.73 -6.55
C ASN A 39 -4.18 9.47 -7.96
N TYR A 40 -5.50 9.52 -8.13
CA TYR A 40 -6.17 9.33 -9.40
C TYR A 40 -6.76 10.64 -9.89
N THR A 41 -6.30 11.13 -11.04
CA THR A 41 -6.90 12.32 -11.65
C THR A 41 -8.15 11.91 -12.43
N VAL A 42 -9.31 12.44 -12.03
CA VAL A 42 -10.58 12.08 -12.66
C VAL A 42 -10.61 12.59 -14.10
N GLY A 43 -10.89 11.67 -15.03
CA GLY A 43 -10.87 11.98 -16.47
C GLY A 43 -9.48 12.15 -17.06
N ASP A 44 -8.42 11.76 -16.34
CA ASP A 44 -7.02 11.85 -16.77
C ASP A 44 -6.67 13.28 -17.24
N SER A 45 -6.14 13.42 -18.47
CA SER A 45 -5.81 14.69 -19.10
C SER A 45 -7.04 15.54 -19.46
N LEU A 46 -8.23 14.91 -19.49
CA LEU A 46 -9.46 15.59 -19.89
C LEU A 46 -10.12 16.30 -18.73
N GLY A 47 -9.76 16.03 -17.47
CA GLY A 47 -10.25 16.70 -16.27
C GLY A 47 -11.70 16.39 -15.88
N TRP A 48 -12.23 17.14 -14.92
CA TRP A 48 -13.61 17.03 -14.44
C TRP A 48 -14.46 18.19 -14.97
N TYR A 49 -15.46 17.84 -15.77
CA TYR A 49 -16.39 18.72 -16.46
C TYR A 49 -17.81 18.20 -16.33
N ASP A 50 -18.78 19.12 -16.31
CA ASP A 50 -20.19 18.76 -16.41
C ASP A 50 -20.45 18.05 -17.77
N LYS A 51 -21.41 17.13 -17.79
CA LYS A 51 -21.81 16.44 -19.04
C LYS A 51 -22.23 17.43 -20.14
N SER A 52 -22.69 18.61 -19.73
CA SER A 52 -23.09 19.70 -20.64
C SER A 52 -21.90 20.39 -21.31
N GLU A 53 -20.74 20.47 -20.63
CA GLU A 53 -19.54 21.14 -21.16
C GLU A 53 -18.69 20.21 -22.03
N LYS A 54 -18.53 18.94 -21.61
CA LYS A 54 -17.77 17.94 -22.38
C LYS A 54 -18.42 16.57 -22.31
N PRO A 55 -19.41 16.27 -23.17
CA PRO A 55 -20.07 14.97 -23.21
C PRO A 55 -19.15 13.83 -23.68
N THR A 56 -17.97 14.15 -24.22
CA THR A 56 -17.01 13.17 -24.73
C THR A 56 -16.26 12.41 -23.63
N VAL A 57 -16.28 12.91 -22.38
CA VAL A 57 -15.60 12.26 -21.26
C VAL A 57 -16.53 11.20 -20.67
N ASP A 58 -16.14 9.93 -20.82
CA ASP A 58 -16.84 8.81 -20.21
C ASP A 58 -16.23 8.46 -18.84
N TYR A 59 -16.80 9.06 -17.79
CA TYR A 59 -16.36 8.81 -16.41
C TYR A 59 -16.64 7.38 -15.94
N GLN A 60 -17.62 6.69 -16.54
CA GLN A 60 -17.89 5.30 -16.20
C GLN A 60 -16.74 4.43 -16.68
N LYS A 61 -16.37 4.58 -17.95
CA LYS A 61 -15.21 3.88 -18.52
C LYS A 61 -13.91 4.21 -17.79
N TRP A 62 -13.73 5.47 -17.38
CA TRP A 62 -12.58 5.87 -16.57
C TRP A 62 -12.58 5.17 -15.20
N ALA A 63 -13.70 5.16 -14.49
CA ALA A 63 -13.81 4.50 -13.18
C ALA A 63 -13.56 2.99 -13.29
N ASP A 64 -14.11 2.34 -14.33
CA ASP A 64 -13.94 0.90 -14.58
C ASP A 64 -12.48 0.53 -14.93
N SER A 65 -11.70 1.48 -15.43
CA SER A 65 -10.29 1.29 -15.78
C SER A 65 -9.34 1.50 -14.60
N ASN A 66 -9.82 2.03 -13.47
CA ASN A 66 -9.02 2.36 -12.29
C ASN A 66 -9.39 1.45 -11.11
N ASN A 67 -8.39 1.07 -10.31
CA ASN A 67 -8.60 0.17 -9.16
C ASN A 67 -8.38 0.92 -7.85
N PHE A 68 -9.46 1.20 -7.13
CA PHE A 68 -9.44 2.05 -5.96
C PHE A 68 -9.26 1.26 -4.68
N SER A 69 -8.31 1.68 -3.85
CA SER A 69 -8.10 1.17 -2.50
C SER A 69 -8.48 2.22 -1.46
N LEU A 70 -8.84 1.76 -0.26
CA LEU A 70 -9.09 2.64 0.86
C LEU A 70 -7.82 3.45 1.20
N GLY A 71 -7.97 4.76 1.36
CA GLY A 71 -6.85 5.68 1.56
C GLY A 71 -6.31 6.31 0.27
N ASP A 72 -6.76 5.87 -0.90
CA ASP A 72 -6.48 6.56 -2.16
C ASP A 72 -7.23 7.90 -2.26
N PHE A 73 -6.75 8.76 -3.16
CA PHE A 73 -7.33 10.08 -3.39
C PHE A 73 -7.73 10.26 -4.85
N LEU A 74 -8.91 10.85 -5.04
CA LEU A 74 -9.37 11.34 -6.32
C LEU A 74 -9.06 12.83 -6.42
N ILE A 75 -8.47 13.23 -7.54
CA ILE A 75 -8.13 14.62 -7.86
C ILE A 75 -9.04 15.08 -9.00
N LEU A 76 -9.88 16.06 -8.72
CA LEU A 76 -10.80 16.67 -9.67
C LEU A 76 -10.19 17.97 -10.17
N SER A 77 -9.88 18.03 -11.46
CA SER A 77 -9.34 19.23 -12.10
C SER A 77 -10.48 20.01 -12.76
N LEU A 78 -10.87 21.14 -12.15
CA LEU A 78 -11.94 22.03 -12.61
C LEU A 78 -11.35 23.17 -13.45
N GLY A 79 -10.74 22.84 -14.58
CA GLY A 79 -10.14 23.84 -15.49
C GLY A 79 -9.30 24.91 -14.75
N ASP A 80 -9.62 26.18 -15.00
CA ASP A 80 -8.91 27.34 -14.42
C ASP A 80 -9.24 27.63 -12.95
N LEU A 81 -10.23 26.94 -12.36
CA LEU A 81 -10.63 27.14 -10.97
C LEU A 81 -9.75 26.37 -9.98
N GLY A 82 -8.87 25.50 -10.47
CA GLY A 82 -7.92 24.73 -9.66
C GLY A 82 -8.34 23.26 -9.48
N GLN A 83 -7.73 22.60 -8.49
CA GLN A 83 -7.93 21.16 -8.27
C GLN A 83 -8.48 20.86 -6.87
N CYS A 84 -9.51 20.02 -6.81
CA CYS A 84 -10.10 19.49 -5.58
C CYS A 84 -9.63 18.07 -5.32
N ARG A 85 -9.35 17.72 -4.06
CA ARG A 85 -8.91 16.39 -3.64
C ARG A 85 -9.96 15.74 -2.73
N VAL A 86 -10.38 14.53 -3.06
CA VAL A 86 -11.37 13.74 -2.32
C VAL A 86 -10.73 12.43 -1.88
N GLY A 87 -10.84 12.08 -0.60
CA GLY A 87 -10.27 10.84 -0.05
C GLY A 87 -11.29 9.71 0.02
N LEU A 88 -10.86 8.49 -0.32
CA LEU A 88 -11.69 7.29 -0.22
C LEU A 88 -11.57 6.70 1.19
N LYS A 89 -12.69 6.69 1.92
CA LYS A 89 -12.79 6.16 3.29
C LYS A 89 -13.76 4.97 3.29
N ALA A 90 -13.51 4.00 4.15
CA ALA A 90 -14.51 2.98 4.45
C ALA A 90 -15.66 3.66 5.18
N GLU A 91 -16.85 3.64 4.59
CA GLU A 91 -18.07 3.98 5.28
C GLU A 91 -18.50 2.72 6.04
N MET A 92 -18.41 2.76 7.38
CA MET A 92 -19.09 1.78 8.21
C MET A 92 -20.56 2.17 8.22
N GLU A 93 -21.39 1.44 7.48
CA GLU A 93 -22.84 1.50 7.70
C GLU A 93 -23.13 0.96 9.12
N VAL A 94 -23.78 1.80 9.93
CA VAL A 94 -24.20 1.51 11.32
C VAL A 94 -25.66 1.09 11.32
#